data_AF-A0A2V7VF77-F1
#
_entry.id   AF-A0A2V7VF77-F1
#
_cell.length_a   1.000
_cell.length_b   1.000
_cell.length_c   1.000
_cell.angle_alpha   90.00
_cell.angle_beta   90.00
_cell.angle_gamma   90.00
#
_symmetry.space_group_name_H-M   'P 1'
#
loop_
_entity.id
_entity.type
_entity.pdbx_description
1 polymer ?
#
loop_
_entity_poly.entity_id
_entity_poly.type
_entity_poly.pdbx_seq_one_letter_code
_entity_poly.pdbx_strand_id
1 'polypeptide(L)'
;MGPDLAGAEAVRFGHFARAEDSDSADLRASLPEAQWQQIWFLALQQPWSSLVLVPAHPGFSALFVAEALADVGRLHGHRPVKLLNAERVDLPDIARVLGPLAALTSREERAVVAAECPLARAASIPIARAADVAVLVVPLGEGRFSDARRAMELVGRDRFVGAITVEPRKR
;
A
#
# COMPACT_ATOMS: atom_id res chain seq x y z
N MET A 1 23.18 42.10 45.87
CA MET A 1 21.79 41.60 45.78
C MET A 1 21.38 41.73 44.33
N GLY A 2 21.54 40.66 43.55
CA GLY A 2 21.15 40.62 42.15
C GLY A 2 20.33 39.36 41.90
N PRO A 3 19.26 39.43 41.10
CA PRO A 3 18.73 38.27 40.41
C PRO A 3 19.23 38.33 38.96
N ASP A 4 20.04 37.37 38.52
CA ASP A 4 19.62 36.05 38.04
C ASP A 4 18.80 36.15 36.74
N LEU A 5 19.53 36.26 35.62
CA LEU A 5 19.03 35.98 34.28
C LEU A 5 19.60 34.62 33.85
N ALA A 6 19.08 33.56 34.45
CA ALA A 6 19.29 32.20 33.98
C ALA A 6 18.19 31.81 32.99
N GLY A 7 18.59 31.31 31.82
CA GLY A 7 17.74 30.46 30.99
C GLY A 7 17.28 31.04 29.65
N ALA A 8 18.20 31.42 28.77
CA ALA A 8 17.96 31.36 27.33
C ALA A 8 18.75 30.18 26.77
N GLU A 9 18.20 28.98 26.97
CA GLU A 9 18.74 27.77 26.36
C GLU A 9 18.51 27.85 24.84
N ALA A 10 19.62 27.83 24.10
CA ALA A 10 19.63 27.76 22.66
C ALA A 10 18.98 26.44 22.21
N VAL A 11 17.72 26.50 21.79
CA VAL A 11 17.06 25.36 21.14
C VAL A 11 17.69 25.21 19.76
N ARG A 12 18.48 24.14 19.63
CA ARG A 12 19.16 23.74 18.39
C ARG A 12 18.13 23.47 17.30
N PHE A 13 18.33 24.10 16.15
CA PHE A 13 17.79 23.60 14.90
C PHE A 13 18.47 22.27 14.58
N GLY A 14 17.70 21.18 14.52
CA GLY A 14 18.23 19.89 14.11
C GLY A 14 17.22 18.77 14.22
N HIS A 15 16.49 18.55 13.12
CA HIS A 15 16.27 17.26 12.45
C HIS A 15 14.82 17.16 11.96
N PHE A 16 14.61 17.53 10.68
CA PHE A 16 13.39 17.16 9.97
C PHE A 16 13.44 15.65 9.72
N ALA A 17 12.96 14.85 10.67
CA ALA A 17 12.59 13.47 10.40
C ALA A 17 11.37 13.49 9.47
N ARG A 18 11.47 12.84 8.31
CA ARG A 18 10.40 12.70 7.33
C ARG A 18 9.11 12.21 8.00
N ALA A 19 8.04 12.99 7.88
CA ALA A 19 6.71 12.64 8.36
C ALA A 19 6.00 11.52 7.55
N GLU A 20 6.72 10.80 6.70
CA GLU A 20 6.16 9.77 5.81
C GLU A 20 6.16 8.37 6.44
N ASP A 21 7.10 8.08 7.35
CA ASP A 21 7.26 6.72 7.93
C ASP A 21 6.32 6.44 9.12
N SER A 22 5.94 7.47 9.89
CA SER A 22 5.12 7.29 11.11
C SER A 22 3.67 6.94 10.83
N ASP A 23 3.07 7.49 9.77
CA ASP A 23 1.66 7.22 9.40
C ASP A 23 1.47 5.77 8.91
N SER A 24 2.47 5.22 8.18
CA SER A 24 2.40 3.86 7.64
C SER A 24 2.53 2.78 8.74
N ALA A 25 3.35 3.05 9.75
CA ALA A 25 3.52 2.17 10.92
C ALA A 25 2.26 2.14 11.82
N ASP A 26 1.62 3.29 12.03
CA ASP A 26 0.40 3.41 12.84
C ASP A 26 -0.81 2.70 12.21
N LEU A 27 -0.92 2.68 10.88
CA LEU A 27 -2.01 1.98 10.16
C LEU A 27 -1.82 0.46 10.13
N ARG A 28 -0.58 -0.03 10.07
CA ARG A 28 -0.29 -1.46 10.32
C ARG A 28 -0.73 -1.88 11.71
N ALA A 29 -0.55 -1.00 12.70
CA ALA A 29 -0.85 -1.26 14.10
C ALA A 29 -2.35 -1.26 14.43
N SER A 30 -3.24 -0.76 13.55
CA SER A 30 -4.67 -0.67 13.84
C SER A 30 -5.46 -1.97 13.64
N LEU A 31 -4.93 -2.94 12.87
CA LEU A 31 -5.57 -4.25 12.66
C LEU A 31 -4.79 -5.34 13.40
N PRO A 32 -5.45 -6.19 14.23
CA PRO A 32 -4.80 -7.32 14.89
C PRO A 32 -4.11 -8.24 13.87
N GLU A 33 -2.94 -8.77 14.23
CA GLU A 33 -2.15 -9.68 13.38
C GLU A 33 -2.97 -10.85 12.81
N ALA A 34 -3.87 -11.42 13.62
CA ALA A 34 -4.78 -12.50 13.21
C ALA A 34 -5.69 -12.12 12.03
N GLN A 35 -6.09 -10.86 11.91
CA GLN A 35 -6.94 -10.41 10.79
C GLN A 35 -6.15 -10.32 9.49
N TRP A 36 -4.90 -9.84 9.54
CA TRP A 36 -4.03 -9.83 8.37
C TRP A 36 -3.68 -11.24 7.89
N GLN A 37 -3.45 -12.17 8.84
CA GLN A 37 -3.30 -13.60 8.54
C GLN A 37 -4.52 -14.16 7.82
N GLN A 38 -5.73 -13.89 8.32
CA GLN A 38 -6.96 -14.33 7.68
C GLN A 38 -7.09 -13.77 6.25
N ILE A 39 -6.86 -12.47 6.05
CA ILE A 39 -6.92 -11.84 4.72
C ILE A 39 -5.91 -12.49 3.77
N TRP A 40 -4.67 -12.72 4.23
CA TRP A 40 -3.65 -13.39 3.43
C TRP A 40 -4.10 -14.78 2.98
N PHE A 41 -4.59 -15.62 3.89
CA PHE A 41 -5.06 -16.96 3.55
C PHE A 41 -6.31 -16.95 2.66
N LEU A 42 -7.21 -15.97 2.81
CA LEU A 42 -8.32 -15.76 1.90
C LEU A 42 -7.84 -15.41 0.49
N ALA A 43 -6.85 -14.53 0.37
CA ALA A 43 -6.24 -14.18 -0.92
C ALA A 43 -5.57 -15.39 -1.59
N LEU A 44 -5.05 -16.35 -0.82
CA LEU A 44 -4.43 -17.57 -1.33
C LEU A 44 -5.42 -18.62 -1.87
N GLN A 45 -6.73 -18.42 -1.74
CA GLN A 45 -7.72 -19.35 -2.30
C GLN A 45 -7.69 -19.40 -3.84
N GLN A 46 -7.10 -18.40 -4.49
CA GLN A 46 -6.84 -18.39 -5.93
C GLN A 46 -5.33 -18.38 -6.18
N PRO A 47 -4.83 -19.09 -7.21
CA PRO A 47 -3.41 -19.06 -7.53
C PRO A 47 -3.01 -17.70 -8.11
N TRP A 48 -2.01 -17.07 -7.49
CA TRP A 48 -1.38 -15.85 -8.00
C TRP A 48 0.10 -15.80 -7.59
N SER A 49 0.90 -15.13 -8.39
CA SER A 49 2.30 -14.78 -8.09
C SER A 49 2.45 -13.28 -7.85
N SER A 50 1.49 -12.46 -8.25
CA SER A 50 1.45 -11.02 -8.00
C SER A 50 0.07 -10.53 -7.59
N LEU A 51 0.02 -9.78 -6.48
CA LEU A 51 -1.17 -9.16 -5.93
C LEU A 51 -0.94 -7.65 -5.83
N VAL A 52 -1.82 -6.85 -6.44
CA VAL A 52 -1.78 -5.39 -6.38
C VAL A 52 -2.89 -4.85 -5.48
N LEU A 53 -2.54 -3.89 -4.63
CA LEU A 53 -3.46 -3.14 -3.77
C LEU A 53 -3.77 -1.83 -4.48
N VAL A 54 -5.06 -1.61 -4.77
CA VAL A 54 -5.54 -0.45 -5.52
C VAL A 54 -6.46 0.38 -4.63
N PRO A 55 -6.08 1.60 -4.23
CA PRO A 55 -6.95 2.51 -3.50
C PRO A 55 -8.21 2.86 -4.32
N ALA A 56 -9.36 2.79 -3.66
CA ALA A 56 -10.66 3.12 -4.25
C ALA A 56 -10.89 4.63 -4.44
N HIS A 57 -10.12 5.47 -3.74
CA HIS A 57 -10.28 6.92 -3.73
C HIS A 57 -8.90 7.60 -3.85
N PRO A 58 -8.79 8.72 -4.59
CA PRO A 58 -7.58 9.56 -4.61
C PRO A 58 -7.12 9.99 -3.22
N GLY A 59 -5.81 10.18 -3.04
CA GLY A 59 -5.24 10.68 -1.79
C GLY A 59 -5.09 9.65 -0.68
N PHE A 60 -5.63 8.43 -0.86
CA PHE A 60 -5.42 7.32 0.08
C PHE A 60 -4.24 6.45 -0.34
N SER A 61 -3.33 6.18 0.60
CA SER A 61 -2.21 5.25 0.41
C SER A 61 -2.63 3.84 0.84
N ALA A 62 -2.39 2.85 -0.03
CA ALA A 62 -2.60 1.44 0.29
C ALA A 62 -1.29 0.76 0.73
N LEU A 63 -0.20 1.53 0.89
CA LEU A 63 1.12 1.00 1.21
C LEU A 63 1.09 0.18 2.50
N PHE A 64 0.48 0.69 3.59
CA PHE A 64 0.40 -0.01 4.87
C PHE A 64 -0.30 -1.37 4.79
N VAL A 65 -1.32 -1.51 3.91
CA VAL A 65 -2.02 -2.77 3.66
C VAL A 65 -1.10 -3.75 2.95
N ALA A 66 -0.45 -3.28 1.89
CA ALA A 66 0.50 -4.08 1.10
C ALA A 66 1.64 -4.61 1.97
N GLU A 67 2.12 -3.73 2.84
CA GLU A 67 3.13 -3.94 3.84
C GLU A 67 2.74 -5.01 4.87
N ALA A 68 1.58 -4.88 5.52
CA ALA A 68 1.08 -5.87 6.46
C ALA A 68 0.89 -7.26 5.82
N LEU A 69 0.34 -7.32 4.60
CA LEU A 69 0.18 -8.57 3.86
C LEU A 69 1.52 -9.18 3.45
N ALA A 70 2.49 -8.37 3.05
CA ALA A 70 3.83 -8.84 2.73
C ALA A 70 4.52 -9.43 3.96
N ASP A 71 4.35 -8.83 5.14
CA ASP A 71 4.93 -9.33 6.39
C ASP A 71 4.33 -10.68 6.80
N VAL A 72 3.00 -10.80 6.78
CA VAL A 72 2.30 -12.08 6.99
C VAL A 72 2.77 -13.12 5.97
N GLY A 73 2.88 -12.75 4.70
CA GLY A 73 3.34 -13.64 3.65
C GLY A 73 4.79 -14.11 3.83
N ARG A 74 5.68 -13.28 4.37
CA ARG A 74 7.05 -13.68 4.71
C ARG A 74 7.11 -14.64 5.89
N LEU A 75 6.21 -14.49 6.86
CA LEU A 75 6.16 -15.34 8.05
C LEU A 75 5.53 -16.72 7.77
N HIS A 76 4.51 -16.77 6.92
CA HIS A 76 3.69 -17.97 6.73
C HIS A 76 3.72 -18.56 5.31
N GLY A 77 4.35 -17.89 4.35
CA GLY A 77 4.35 -18.29 2.95
C GLY A 77 5.42 -19.34 2.61
N HIS A 78 5.09 -20.22 1.67
CA HIS A 78 6.04 -21.19 1.10
C HIS A 78 6.97 -20.59 0.04
N ARG A 79 6.63 -19.40 -0.48
CA ARG A 79 7.41 -18.67 -1.50
C ARG A 79 7.91 -17.36 -0.91
N PRO A 80 9.13 -16.91 -1.26
CA PRO A 80 9.60 -15.57 -0.85
C PRO A 80 8.61 -14.49 -1.29
N VAL A 81 8.31 -13.55 -0.40
CA VAL A 81 7.37 -12.44 -0.66
C VAL A 81 8.13 -11.11 -0.68
N LYS A 82 8.01 -10.37 -1.78
CA LYS A 82 8.56 -9.02 -1.95
C LYS A 82 7.46 -7.99 -2.05
N LEU A 83 7.71 -6.83 -1.45
CA LEU A 83 6.86 -5.65 -1.55
C LEU A 83 7.43 -4.76 -2.66
N LEU A 84 6.59 -4.30 -3.57
CA LEU A 84 6.92 -3.25 -4.53
C LEU A 84 6.04 -2.03 -4.22
N ASN A 85 6.68 -0.90 -3.88
CA ASN A 85 5.99 0.37 -3.79
C ASN A 85 5.92 1.00 -5.19
N ALA A 86 4.70 1.09 -5.73
CA ALA A 86 4.40 1.71 -7.01
C ALA A 86 3.56 2.99 -6.85
N GLU A 87 3.42 3.52 -5.64
CA GLU A 87 2.84 4.83 -5.42
C GLU A 87 3.74 5.92 -6.02
N ARG A 88 3.12 7.00 -6.52
CA ARG A 88 3.83 8.16 -7.09
C ARG A 88 4.73 7.83 -8.29
N VAL A 89 4.54 6.67 -8.94
CA VAL A 89 5.22 6.32 -10.19
C VAL A 89 4.51 6.99 -11.36
N ASP A 90 5.25 7.68 -12.21
CA ASP A 90 4.73 8.29 -13.43
C ASP A 90 4.84 7.35 -14.63
N LEU A 91 4.04 7.62 -15.67
CA LEU A 91 3.96 6.77 -16.88
C LEU A 91 5.32 6.48 -17.54
N PRO A 92 6.25 7.44 -17.67
CA PRO A 92 7.58 7.18 -18.21
C PRO A 92 8.42 6.21 -17.36
N ASP A 93 8.13 6.10 -16.07
CA ASP A 93 8.92 5.35 -15.09
C ASP A 93 8.33 3.97 -14.76
N ILE A 94 7.22 3.55 -15.39
CA ILE A 94 6.54 2.28 -15.07
C ILE A 94 7.44 1.05 -15.22
N ALA A 95 8.46 1.11 -16.09
CA ALA A 95 9.42 0.03 -16.27
C ALA A 95 10.17 -0.31 -14.97
N ARG A 96 10.33 0.67 -14.06
CA ARG A 96 10.94 0.49 -12.73
C ARG A 96 10.11 -0.40 -11.80
N VAL A 97 8.82 -0.57 -12.09
CA VAL A 97 7.92 -1.47 -11.36
C VAL A 97 7.68 -2.76 -12.14
N LEU A 98 7.37 -2.65 -13.44
CA LEU A 98 7.02 -3.80 -14.27
C LEU A 98 8.21 -4.76 -14.48
N GLY A 99 9.44 -4.25 -14.58
CA GLY A 99 10.63 -5.08 -14.68
C GLY A 99 10.84 -5.97 -13.45
N PRO A 100 10.92 -5.39 -12.23
CA PRO A 100 10.98 -6.18 -11.00
C PRO A 100 9.79 -7.13 -10.82
N LEU A 101 8.57 -6.70 -11.15
CA LEU A 101 7.38 -7.56 -11.05
C LEU A 101 7.50 -8.82 -11.93
N ALA A 102 7.91 -8.65 -13.18
CA ALA A 102 8.15 -9.78 -14.10
C ALA A 102 9.32 -10.68 -13.62
N ALA A 103 10.38 -10.08 -13.07
CA ALA A 103 11.52 -10.83 -12.55
C ALA A 103 11.16 -11.68 -11.32
N LEU A 104 10.30 -11.17 -10.42
CA LEU A 104 9.86 -11.91 -9.24
C LEU A 104 8.95 -13.09 -9.63
N THR A 105 7.96 -12.83 -10.47
CA THR A 105 7.00 -13.86 -10.91
C THR A 105 7.68 -14.98 -11.70
N SER A 106 8.72 -14.70 -12.47
CA SER A 106 9.53 -15.72 -13.17
C SER A 106 10.45 -16.55 -12.27
N ARG A 107 10.76 -16.07 -11.05
CA ARG A 107 11.55 -16.79 -10.04
C ARG A 107 10.71 -17.59 -9.05
N GLU A 108 9.41 -17.74 -9.34
CA GLU A 108 8.42 -18.31 -8.41
C GLU A 108 8.35 -17.56 -7.06
N GLU A 109 8.75 -16.29 -7.03
CA GLU A 109 8.54 -15.39 -5.89
C GLU A 109 7.14 -14.77 -5.97
N ARG A 110 6.63 -14.31 -4.82
CA ARG A 110 5.38 -13.55 -4.75
C ARG A 110 5.66 -12.06 -4.64
N ALA A 111 4.96 -11.27 -5.44
CA ALA A 111 4.96 -9.82 -5.35
C ALA A 111 3.66 -9.31 -4.71
N VAL A 112 3.79 -8.44 -3.71
CA VAL A 112 2.71 -7.60 -3.21
C VAL A 112 3.02 -6.17 -3.64
N VAL A 113 2.10 -5.51 -4.33
CA VAL A 113 2.34 -4.20 -4.96
C VAL A 113 1.39 -3.17 -4.38
N ALA A 114 1.90 -2.09 -3.81
CA ALA A 114 1.09 -0.93 -3.46
C ALA A 114 1.01 0.02 -4.66
N ALA A 115 -0.18 0.23 -5.23
CA ALA A 115 -0.39 1.21 -6.29
C ALA A 115 -1.10 2.46 -5.76
N GLU A 116 -0.98 3.57 -6.49
CA GLU A 116 -1.80 4.77 -6.22
C GLU A 116 -3.19 4.62 -6.87
N CYS A 117 -4.20 5.38 -6.43
CA CYS A 117 -5.52 5.35 -7.04
C CYS A 117 -5.45 5.64 -8.56
N PRO A 118 -6.03 4.80 -9.44
CA PRO A 118 -5.98 5.01 -10.89
C PRO A 118 -6.74 6.26 -11.35
N LEU A 119 -7.60 6.84 -10.49
CA LEU A 119 -8.25 8.13 -10.75
C LEU A 119 -7.29 9.32 -10.56
N ALA A 120 -6.24 9.15 -9.76
CA ALA A 120 -5.22 10.17 -9.51
C ALA A 120 -3.95 9.95 -10.35
N ARG A 121 -3.57 8.70 -10.61
CA ARG A 121 -2.33 8.34 -11.31
C ARG A 121 -2.59 7.31 -12.40
N ALA A 122 -2.46 7.73 -13.67
CA ALA A 122 -2.68 6.84 -14.82
C ALA A 122 -1.70 5.66 -14.89
N ALA A 123 -0.48 5.80 -14.35
CA ALA A 123 0.53 4.74 -14.29
C ALA A 123 0.08 3.52 -13.48
N SER A 124 -0.84 3.70 -12.52
CA SER A 124 -1.40 2.60 -11.75
C SER A 124 -2.21 1.61 -12.61
N ILE A 125 -2.76 2.06 -13.75
CA ILE A 125 -3.57 1.20 -14.62
C ILE A 125 -2.74 0.07 -15.23
N PRO A 126 -1.64 0.33 -15.99
CA PRO A 126 -0.81 -0.75 -16.51
C PRO A 126 -0.13 -1.57 -15.42
N ILE A 127 0.23 -0.97 -14.27
CA ILE A 127 0.80 -1.71 -13.13
C ILE A 127 -0.21 -2.70 -12.58
N ALA A 128 -1.44 -2.27 -12.33
CA ALA A 128 -2.48 -3.14 -11.80
C ALA A 128 -2.89 -4.24 -12.81
N ARG A 129 -2.85 -3.93 -14.11
CA ARG A 129 -3.10 -4.89 -15.19
C ARG A 129 -1.96 -5.88 -15.42
N ALA A 130 -0.75 -5.58 -14.99
CA ALA A 130 0.39 -6.49 -15.05
C ALA A 130 0.40 -7.49 -13.88
N ALA A 131 -0.27 -7.18 -12.78
CA ALA A 131 -0.48 -8.12 -11.68
C ALA A 131 -1.51 -9.20 -12.06
N ASP A 132 -1.40 -10.37 -11.45
CA ASP A 132 -2.32 -11.49 -11.65
C ASP A 132 -3.70 -11.14 -11.07
N VAL A 133 -3.71 -10.59 -9.86
CA VAL A 133 -4.93 -10.23 -9.13
C VAL A 133 -4.80 -8.87 -8.46
N ALA A 134 -5.94 -8.18 -8.31
CA ALA A 134 -6.07 -6.91 -7.63
C ALA A 134 -6.99 -7.05 -6.41
N VAL A 135 -6.71 -6.24 -5.38
CA VAL A 135 -7.59 -6.05 -4.23
C VAL A 135 -7.88 -4.56 -4.11
N LEU A 136 -9.17 -4.22 -4.04
CA LEU A 136 -9.60 -2.85 -3.87
C LEU A 136 -9.46 -2.45 -2.39
N VAL A 137 -8.74 -1.38 -2.09
CA VAL A 137 -8.61 -0.85 -0.73
C VAL A 137 -9.55 0.34 -0.55
N VAL A 138 -10.53 0.21 0.33
CA VAL A 138 -11.63 1.17 0.49
C VAL A 138 -11.50 1.88 1.84
N PRO A 139 -11.13 3.18 1.86
CA PRO A 139 -11.14 3.96 3.10
C PRO A 139 -12.58 4.25 3.55
N LEU A 140 -12.89 3.90 4.80
CA LEU A 140 -14.16 4.19 5.44
C LEU A 140 -14.33 5.69 5.67
N GLY A 141 -15.53 6.21 5.44
CA GLY A 141 -15.88 7.62 5.67
C GLY A 141 -15.34 8.61 4.64
N GLU A 142 -14.33 8.25 3.86
CA GLU A 142 -13.70 9.14 2.85
C GLU A 142 -13.97 8.69 1.41
N GLY A 143 -14.19 7.39 1.17
CA GLY A 143 -14.41 6.85 -0.17
C GLY A 143 -15.82 7.09 -0.71
N ARG A 144 -15.93 7.52 -1.97
CA ARG A 144 -17.19 7.51 -2.73
C ARG A 144 -17.34 6.19 -3.48
N PHE A 145 -18.52 5.59 -3.43
CA PHE A 145 -18.81 4.37 -4.20
C PHE A 145 -18.61 4.55 -5.72
N SER A 146 -18.87 5.76 -6.25
CA SER A 146 -18.59 6.11 -7.65
C SER A 146 -17.12 5.97 -8.01
N ASP A 147 -16.22 6.33 -7.08
CA ASP A 147 -14.78 6.34 -7.30
C ASP A 147 -14.25 4.91 -7.27
N ALA A 148 -14.69 4.12 -6.29
CA ALA A 148 -14.44 2.68 -6.24
C ALA A 148 -14.83 2.00 -7.56
N ARG A 149 -16.05 2.26 -8.03
CA ARG A 149 -16.56 1.70 -9.28
C ARG A 149 -15.69 2.09 -10.47
N ARG A 150 -15.34 3.37 -10.58
CA ARG A 150 -14.56 3.89 -11.70
C ARG A 150 -13.10 3.41 -11.67
N ALA A 151 -12.51 3.28 -10.49
CA ALA A 151 -11.19 2.68 -10.31
C ALA A 151 -11.18 1.21 -10.78
N MET A 152 -12.21 0.44 -10.43
CA MET A 152 -12.36 -0.93 -10.92
C MET A 152 -12.55 -1.01 -12.44
N GLU A 153 -13.31 -0.09 -13.03
CA GLU A 153 -13.51 -0.03 -14.48
C GLU A 153 -12.21 0.31 -15.24
N LEU A 154 -11.38 1.22 -14.71
CA LEU A 154 -10.10 1.56 -15.31
C LEU A 154 -9.12 0.37 -15.31
N VAL A 155 -9.04 -0.36 -14.20
CA VAL A 155 -8.15 -1.52 -14.08
C VAL A 155 -8.69 -2.73 -14.86
N GLY A 156 -9.99 -2.99 -14.78
CA GLY A 156 -10.66 -4.21 -15.25
C GLY A 156 -11.29 -4.94 -14.06
N ARG A 157 -12.62 -5.08 -14.06
CA ARG A 157 -13.38 -5.60 -12.91
C ARG A 157 -13.03 -7.06 -12.58
N ASP A 158 -12.74 -7.83 -13.62
CA ASP A 158 -12.31 -9.22 -13.59
C ASP A 158 -10.97 -9.44 -12.89
N ARG A 159 -10.16 -8.38 -12.72
CA ARG A 159 -8.91 -8.46 -11.97
C ARG A 159 -9.11 -8.47 -10.47
N PHE A 160 -10.23 -7.98 -9.96
CA PHE A 160 -10.44 -7.82 -8.52
C PHE A 160 -10.92 -9.13 -7.90
N VAL A 161 -10.13 -9.68 -6.99
CA VAL A 161 -10.50 -10.89 -6.22
C VAL A 161 -11.22 -10.56 -4.91
N GLY A 162 -11.26 -9.28 -4.53
CA GLY A 162 -11.95 -8.81 -3.34
C GLY A 162 -11.68 -7.35 -3.04
N ALA A 163 -12.13 -6.94 -1.85
CA ALA A 163 -11.90 -5.62 -1.30
C ALA A 163 -11.53 -5.72 0.18
N ILE A 164 -10.67 -4.81 0.63
CA ILE A 164 -10.33 -4.60 2.04
C ILE A 164 -10.84 -3.22 2.42
N THR A 165 -11.61 -3.18 3.50
CA THR A 165 -12.14 -1.93 4.04
C THR A 165 -11.27 -1.53 5.24
N VAL A 166 -10.82 -0.29 5.24
CA VAL A 166 -9.88 0.23 6.25
C VAL A 166 -10.40 1.53 6.82
N GLU A 167 -10.29 1.72 8.13
CA GLU A 167 -10.57 3.01 8.75
C GLU A 167 -9.37 3.94 8.58
N PRO A 168 -9.49 5.07 7.86
CA PRO A 168 -8.47 6.10 7.91
C PRO A 168 -8.45 6.65 9.34
N ARG A 169 -7.33 6.48 10.05
CA ARG A 169 -7.22 7.00 11.41
C ARG A 169 -7.22 8.54 11.34
N LYS A 170 -8.16 9.18 12.03
CA LYS A 170 -8.22 10.65 12.15
C LYS A 170 -6.86 11.14 12.68
N ARG A 171 -6.21 12.04 11.92
CA ARG A 171 -5.06 12.82 12.38
C ARG A 171 -5.41 13.63 13.63
#